data_AF-A0A438IS09-F1
#
_entry.id   AF-A0A438IS09-F1
#
_cell.length_a   1.000
_cell.length_b   1.000
_cell.length_c   1.000
_cell.angle_alpha   90.00
_cell.angle_beta   90.00
_cell.angle_gamma   90.00
#
_symmetry.space_group_name_H-M   'P 1'
#
loop_
_entity.id
_entity.type
_entity.pdbx_description
1 polymer ?
#
loop_
_entity_poly.entity_id
_entity_poly.type
_entity_poly.pdbx_seq_one_letter_code
_entity_poly.pdbx_strand_id
1 'polypeptide(L)' 'MQQESHRCYWCEGCQKNDDECSLRYIMVVKVSDASGEAWLSLFNEQAERIFGYSADELDKLKSQEGEENLFQQKM' A
#
# COMPACT_ATOMS: atom_id res chain seq x y z
N MET A 1 -12.83 -27.15 -16.08
CA MET A 1 -12.21 -26.00 -16.76
C MET A 1 -12.47 -24.78 -15.89
N GLN A 2 -11.50 -24.40 -15.06
CA GLN A 2 -11.57 -23.17 -14.27
C GLN A 2 -11.00 -22.06 -15.16
N GLN A 3 -11.85 -21.11 -15.54
CA GLN A 3 -11.45 -19.91 -16.27
C GLN A 3 -10.70 -19.02 -15.28
N GLU A 4 -9.37 -19.00 -15.33
CA GLU A 4 -8.58 -17.99 -14.65
C GLU A 4 -8.81 -16.66 -15.35
N SER A 5 -9.49 -15.75 -14.65
CA SER A 5 -9.65 -14.36 -15.07
C SER A 5 -8.28 -13.68 -15.04
N HIS A 6 -7.58 -13.63 -16.18
CA HIS A 6 -6.37 -12.84 -16.32
C HIS A 6 -6.74 -11.36 -16.12
N ARG A 7 -6.45 -10.82 -14.93
CA ARG A 7 -6.55 -9.38 -14.68
C ARG A 7 -5.36 -8.73 -15.37
N CYS A 8 -5.63 -7.79 -16.26
CA CYS A 8 -4.65 -7.11 -17.07
C CYS A 8 -4.67 -5.63 -16.66
N TYR A 9 -3.55 -5.13 -16.16
CA TYR A 9 -3.40 -3.74 -15.72
C TYR A 9 -2.78 -2.91 -16.85
N TRP A 10 -3.53 -1.90 -17.32
CA TRP A 10 -3.03 -0.98 -18.34
C TRP A 10 -2.28 0.18 -17.70
N CYS A 11 -1.03 0.41 -18.11
CA CYS A 11 -0.25 1.57 -17.71
C CYS A 11 -0.14 2.57 -18.85
N GLU A 12 -0.79 3.72 -18.73
CA GLU A 12 -0.73 4.79 -19.75
C GLU A 12 0.69 5.36 -19.92
N GLY A 13 1.48 5.45 -18.84
CA GLY A 13 2.85 5.97 -18.91
C GLY A 13 3.80 5.06 -19.70
N CYS A 14 3.61 3.74 -19.60
CA CYS A 14 4.43 2.75 -20.31
C CYS A 14 3.79 2.27 -21.63
N GLN A 15 2.53 2.62 -21.90
CA GLN A 15 1.74 2.18 -23.06
C GLN A 15 1.70 0.64 -23.21
N LYS A 16 1.55 -0.08 -22.09
CA LYS A 16 1.50 -1.54 -22.08
C LYS A 16 0.56 -2.10 -21.03
N ASN A 17 0.19 -3.35 -21.25
CA ASN A 17 -0.53 -4.19 -20.30
C ASN A 17 0.47 -5.03 -19.50
N ASP A 18 0.26 -5.12 -18.20
CA ASP A 18 0.99 -6.00 -17.30
C ASP A 18 0.01 -6.90 -16.54
N ASP A 19 0.39 -8.15 -16.31
CA ASP A 19 -0.44 -9.12 -15.56
C ASP A 19 -0.47 -8.81 -14.04
N GLU A 20 0.55 -8.11 -13.56
CA GLU A 20 0.71 -7.74 -12.15
C GLU A 20 0.87 -6.23 -12.00
N CYS A 21 0.37 -5.69 -10.89
CA CYS A 21 0.53 -4.28 -10.52
C CYS A 21 1.13 -4.20 -9.12
N SER A 22 2.20 -3.44 -8.97
CA SER A 22 2.80 -3.15 -7.65
C SER A 22 2.04 -2.03 -6.96
N LEU A 23 1.54 -2.28 -5.75
CA LEU A 23 0.93 -1.25 -4.93
C LEU A 23 2.01 -0.29 -4.39
N ARG A 24 1.63 0.98 -4.21
CA ARG A 24 2.51 2.02 -3.67
C ARG A 24 1.78 2.88 -2.67
N TYR A 25 2.47 3.23 -1.59
CA TYR A 25 1.91 4.13 -0.59
C TYR A 25 1.79 5.56 -1.13
N ILE A 26 0.60 6.13 -0.91
CA ILE A 26 0.35 7.57 -0.91
C ILE A 26 -0.25 7.87 0.46
N MET A 27 0.58 8.30 1.39
CA MET A 27 0.23 8.41 2.79
C MET A 27 0.15 9.87 3.23
N VAL A 28 -0.85 10.19 4.03
CA VAL A 28 -0.97 11.48 4.71
C VAL A 28 -0.87 11.22 6.21
N VAL A 29 0.13 11.79 6.87
CA VAL A 29 0.35 11.64 8.31
C VAL A 29 0.21 12.96 9.03
N LYS A 30 -0.32 12.90 10.25
CA LYS A 30 -0.30 14.02 11.19
C LYS A 30 0.83 13.80 12.18
N VAL A 31 1.77 14.72 12.24
CA VAL A 31 2.91 14.70 13.17
C VAL A 31 2.71 15.81 14.20
N SER A 32 3.03 15.52 15.46
CA SER A 32 2.88 16.45 16.59
C SER A 32 4.14 16.44 17.44
N ASP A 33 4.59 17.63 17.85
CA ASP A 33 5.66 17.81 18.83
C ASP A 33 5.32 18.98 19.79
N ALA A 34 6.25 19.36 20.67
CA ALA A 34 6.02 20.43 21.64
C ALA A 34 5.74 21.81 20.99
N SER A 35 6.06 21.99 19.70
CA SER A 35 5.85 23.24 18.97
C SER A 35 4.51 23.31 18.23
N GLY A 36 3.85 22.17 18.00
CA GLY A 36 2.56 22.11 17.34
C GLY A 36 2.35 20.85 16.52
N GLU A 37 1.50 20.95 15.50
CA GLU A 37 1.11 19.82 14.65
C GLU A 37 1.17 20.20 13.17
N ALA A 38 1.54 19.24 12.32
CA ALA A 38 1.58 19.41 10.87
C ALA A 38 1.09 18.16 10.14
N TRP A 39 0.55 18.36 8.94
CA TRP A 39 0.18 17.30 8.00
C TRP A 39 1.26 17.14 6.94
N LEU A 40 1.75 15.93 6.75
CA LEU A 40 2.80 15.61 5.79
C LEU A 40 2.29 14.57 4.78
N SER A 41 2.63 14.76 3.52
CA SER A 41 2.44 13.75 2.47
C SER A 41 3.73 12.95 2.29
N LEU A 42 3.60 11.63 2.39
CA LEU A 42 4.70 10.68 2.27
C LEU A 42 4.41 9.71 1.12
N PHE A 43 5.45 9.44 0.33
CA PHE A 43 5.39 8.51 -0.78
C PHE A 43 6.07 7.19 -0.39
N ASN A 44 6.14 6.26 -1.36
CA ASN A 44 6.43 4.85 -1.09
C ASN A 44 7.66 4.60 -0.20
N GLU A 45 8.81 5.15 -0.55
CA GLU A 45 10.06 4.89 0.19
C GLU A 45 9.99 5.33 1.66
N GLN A 46 9.39 6.50 1.94
CA GLN A 46 9.28 7.00 3.30
C GLN A 46 8.24 6.20 4.09
N ALA A 47 7.14 5.83 3.46
CA ALA A 47 6.10 5.02 4.09
C ALA A 47 6.59 3.60 4.42
N GLU A 48 7.32 2.95 3.50
CA GLU A 48 7.93 1.63 3.75
C GLU A 48 8.95 1.67 4.89
N ARG A 49 9.72 2.75 5.04
CA ARG A 49 10.64 2.92 6.18
C ARG A 49 9.92 3.07 7.52
N ILE A 50 8.72 3.66 7.52
CA ILE A 50 7.91 3.86 8.73
C ILE A 50 7.21 2.55 9.12
N PHE A 51 6.56 1.87 8.17
CA PHE A 51 5.81 0.64 8.43
C PHE A 51 6.69 -0.61 8.49
N GLY A 52 7.82 -0.63 7.79
CA GLY A 52 8.73 -1.77 7.70
C GLY A 52 8.31 -2.85 6.70
N TYR A 53 7.27 -2.62 5.89
CA TYR A 53 6.72 -3.54 4.90
C TYR A 53 6.31 -2.80 3.63
N SER A 54 6.31 -3.49 2.49
CA SER A 54 5.80 -2.95 1.23
C SER A 54 4.27 -2.83 1.23
N ALA A 55 3.73 -2.00 0.34
CA ALA A 55 2.28 -1.86 0.21
C ALA A 55 1.61 -3.17 -0.26
N ASP A 56 2.30 -3.98 -1.05
CA ASP A 56 1.82 -5.30 -1.49
C ASP A 56 1.72 -6.29 -0.32
N GLU A 57 2.67 -6.26 0.62
CA GLU A 57 2.62 -7.09 1.83
C GLU A 57 1.45 -6.67 2.72
N LEU A 58 1.22 -5.36 2.85
CA LEU A 58 0.12 -4.83 3.64
C LEU A 58 -1.26 -5.18 3.05
N ASP A 59 -1.41 -5.14 1.72
CA ASP A 59 -2.66 -5.54 1.03
C ASP A 59 -2.98 -7.03 1.18
N LYS A 60 -1.94 -7.88 1.16
CA LYS A 60 -2.09 -9.32 1.44
C LYS A 60 -2.57 -9.58 2.86
N LEU A 61 -2.10 -8.81 3.84
CA LEU A 61 -2.56 -8.92 5.23
C LEU A 61 -4.02 -8.48 5.37
N LYS A 62 -4.41 -7.42 4.65
CA LYS A 62 -5.81 -6.94 4.65
C LYS A 62 -6.79 -7.93 4.04
N SER A 63 -6.35 -8.70 3.05
CA SER A 63 -7.20 -9.65 2.32
C SER A 63 -7.41 -10.99 3.03
N GLN A 64 -6.72 -11.24 4.14
CA GLN A 64 -6.88 -12.46 4.94
C GLN A 64 -8.00 -12.24 5.97
N GLU A 65 -9.19 -12.77 5.68
CA GLU A 65 -10.33 -12.73 6.61
C GLU A 65 -9.96 -13.43 7.93
N GLY A 66 -9.98 -12.68 9.05
CA GLY A 66 -9.67 -13.17 10.40
C GLY A 66 -8.41 -12.59 11.04
N GLU A 67 -7.56 -11.89 10.28
CA GLU A 67 -6.33 -11.24 10.78
C GLU A 67 -6.42 -9.70 10.84
N GLU A 68 -7.63 -9.15 11.00
CA GLU A 68 -7.82 -7.69 11.11
C GLU A 68 -6.94 -7.06 12.21
N ASN A 69 -6.71 -7.79 13.31
CA ASN A 69 -5.84 -7.35 14.40
C ASN A 69 -4.37 -7.21 13.97
N LEU A 70 -3.89 -8.04 13.03
CA LEU A 70 -2.50 -8.02 12.58
C LEU A 70 -2.24 -6.84 11.64
N PHE A 71 -3.21 -6.51 10.78
CA PHE A 71 -3.19 -5.31 9.95
C PHE A 71 -3.22 -4.04 10.81
N GLN A 72 -4.11 -3.97 11.81
CA GLN A 72 -4.22 -2.82 12.71
C GLN A 72 -2.99 -2.65 13.62
N GLN A 73 -2.38 -3.74 14.10
CA GLN A 73 -1.14 -3.65 14.89
C GLN A 73 0.07 -3.13 14.09
N LYS A 74 0.04 -3.28 12.76
CA LYS A 74 1.14 -2.88 11.88
C LYS A 74 0.97 -1.46 11.33
N MET A 75 -0.15 -0.78 11.62
CA MET A 75 -0.44 0.60 11.21
C MET A 75 -0.40 1.58 12.38
#